data_AF-A0A2P2MRV5-F1
#
_entry.id   AF-A0A2P2MRV5-F1
#
_cell.length_a   1.000
_cell.length_b   1.000
_cell.length_c   1.000
_cell.angle_alpha   90.00
_cell.angle_beta   90.00
_cell.angle_gamma   90.00
#
_symmetry.space_group_name_H-M   'P 1'
#
loop_
_entity.id
_entity.type
_entity.pdbx_description
1 polymer ?
#
loop_
_entity_poly.entity_id
_entity_poly.type
_entity_poly.pdbx_seq_one_letter_code
_entity_poly.pdbx_strand_id
1 'polypeptide(L)'
;MAYDNAVSALGKICQHHRDRINSAQVIPAWLNCLPITGDLIEAKVVHEQLCSMVERSDVELLGPNNQYLPKIVSVFAAVLCGKDLATEQTASRMINLLRRLQQTLPPATLASTWSLLHPQQQMVLQSILSS
;
A
#
# COMPACT_ATOMS: atom_id res chain seq x y z
N MET A 1 -16.62 12.55 -3.97
CA MET A 1 -15.38 12.02 -3.34
C MET A 1 -15.34 12.28 -1.83
N ALA A 2 -16.46 12.12 -1.13
CA ALA A 2 -16.46 12.29 0.34
C ALA A 2 -15.73 11.13 1.04
N TYR A 3 -15.87 9.92 0.49
CA TYR A 3 -15.18 8.73 0.98
C TYR A 3 -13.65 8.87 0.89
N ASP A 4 -13.13 9.19 -0.29
CA ASP A 4 -11.69 9.38 -0.53
C ASP A 4 -11.08 10.45 0.39
N ASN A 5 -11.77 11.58 0.54
CA ASN A 5 -11.38 12.64 1.47
C ASN A 5 -11.39 12.14 2.94
N ALA A 6 -12.38 11.35 3.33
CA ALA A 6 -12.45 10.79 4.68
C ALA A 6 -11.32 9.76 4.93
N VAL A 7 -11.00 8.92 3.95
CA VAL A 7 -9.89 7.96 4.03
C VAL A 7 -8.55 8.70 4.11
N SER A 8 -8.39 9.79 3.35
CA SER A 8 -7.19 10.63 3.43
C SER A 8 -7.07 11.35 4.77
N ALA A 9 -8.16 11.92 5.28
CA ALA A 9 -8.20 12.53 6.60
C ALA A 9 -7.84 11.51 7.69
N LEU A 10 -8.37 10.28 7.60
CA LEU A 10 -8.03 9.20 8.52
C LEU A 10 -6.54 8.84 8.45
N GLY A 11 -5.96 8.80 7.24
CA GLY A 11 -4.53 8.66 7.04
C GLY A 11 -3.73 9.75 7.76
N LYS A 12 -4.08 11.02 7.53
CA LYS A 12 -3.42 12.17 8.20
C LYS A 12 -3.50 12.06 9.73
N ILE A 13 -4.63 11.60 10.29
CA ILE A 13 -4.77 11.32 11.73
C ILE A 13 -3.82 10.20 12.17
N CYS A 14 -3.76 9.07 11.45
CA CYS A 14 -2.82 7.98 11.73
C CYS A 14 -1.36 8.43 11.73
N GLN A 15 -1.00 9.43 10.91
CA GLN A 15 0.36 9.94 10.81
C GLN A 15 0.70 10.95 11.90
N HIS A 16 -0.19 11.90 12.18
CA HIS A 16 0.12 13.06 13.03
C HIS A 16 -0.40 12.95 14.46
N HIS A 17 -1.38 12.08 14.70
CA HIS A 17 -2.06 11.93 15.98
C HIS A 17 -2.19 10.46 16.39
N ARG A 18 -1.17 9.66 16.04
CA ARG A 18 -1.12 8.21 16.30
C ARG A 18 -1.29 7.88 17.79
N ASP A 19 -0.75 8.72 18.67
CA ASP A 19 -0.82 8.63 20.14
C ASP A 19 -2.24 8.92 20.70
N ARG A 20 -3.14 9.47 19.87
CA ARG A 20 -4.50 9.87 20.26
C ARG A 20 -5.57 8.88 19.79
N ILE A 21 -5.18 7.80 19.13
CA ILE A 21 -6.09 6.79 18.60
C ILE A 21 -5.62 5.39 18.97
N ASN A 22 -6.51 4.41 18.89
CA ASN A 22 -6.11 3.00 18.92
C ASN A 22 -5.46 2.62 17.58
N SER A 23 -4.16 2.91 17.42
CA SER A 23 -3.41 2.69 16.18
C SER A 23 -3.53 1.26 15.66
N ALA A 24 -3.53 0.28 16.56
CA ALA A 24 -3.64 -1.15 16.25
C ALA A 24 -4.97 -1.55 15.61
N GLN A 25 -6.04 -0.75 15.76
CA GLN A 25 -7.32 -0.97 15.10
C GLN A 25 -7.51 -0.05 13.89
N VAL A 26 -7.14 1.22 14.02
CA VAL A 26 -7.45 2.24 13.02
C VAL A 26 -6.57 2.11 11.79
N ILE A 27 -5.27 1.80 11.93
CA ILE A 27 -4.37 1.66 10.78
C ILE A 27 -4.76 0.49 9.87
N PRO A 28 -5.06 -0.72 10.40
CA PRO A 28 -5.57 -1.80 9.57
C PRO A 28 -6.90 -1.46 8.88
N ALA A 29 -7.80 -0.76 9.56
CA ALA A 29 -9.06 -0.30 8.97
C ALA A 29 -8.82 0.67 7.81
N TRP A 30 -7.93 1.65 8.00
CA TRP A 30 -7.50 2.58 6.96
C TRP A 30 -6.86 1.87 5.77
N LEU A 31 -5.94 0.92 6.00
CA LEU A 31 -5.32 0.13 4.93
C LEU A 31 -6.37 -0.63 4.10
N ASN A 32 -7.42 -1.16 4.74
CA ASN A 32 -8.48 -1.87 4.05
C ASN A 32 -9.31 -0.98 3.11
N CYS A 33 -9.34 0.33 3.36
CA CYS A 33 -9.99 1.31 2.49
C CYS A 33 -9.21 1.60 1.20
N LEU A 34 -7.95 1.15 1.09
CA LEU A 34 -7.06 1.46 -0.05
C LEU A 34 -7.12 0.39 -1.16
N PRO A 35 -6.75 0.74 -2.41
CA PRO A 35 -6.45 2.10 -2.89
C PRO A 35 -7.72 2.94 -2.97
N ILE A 36 -7.56 4.26 -2.89
CA ILE A 36 -8.62 5.20 -3.30
C ILE A 36 -8.31 5.69 -4.71
N THR A 37 -9.35 5.86 -5.53
CA THR A 37 -9.19 6.10 -6.97
C THR A 37 -10.12 7.17 -7.53
N GLY A 38 -11.06 7.67 -6.73
CA GLY A 38 -11.97 8.72 -7.16
C GLY A 38 -11.27 10.08 -7.18
N ASP A 39 -10.70 10.47 -6.03
CA ASP A 39 -10.00 11.75 -5.87
C ASP A 39 -8.52 11.59 -6.11
N LEU A 40 -8.05 11.99 -7.30
CA LEU A 40 -6.65 11.85 -7.69
C LEU A 40 -5.70 12.69 -6.84
N ILE A 41 -6.17 13.81 -6.26
CA ILE A 41 -5.35 14.64 -5.38
C ILE A 41 -5.13 13.89 -4.07
N GLU A 42 -6.20 13.41 -3.45
CA GLU A 42 -6.08 12.66 -2.19
C GLU A 42 -5.46 11.26 -2.39
N ALA A 43 -5.68 10.62 -3.54
CA ALA A 43 -5.03 9.35 -3.88
C ALA A 43 -3.50 9.49 -3.84
N LYS A 44 -2.96 10.54 -4.47
CA LYS A 44 -1.50 10.79 -4.45
C LYS A 44 -0.98 10.95 -3.03
N VAL A 45 -1.67 11.72 -2.19
CA VAL A 45 -1.32 11.93 -0.78
C VAL A 45 -1.33 10.61 0.01
N VAL A 46 -2.41 9.84 -0.10
CA VAL A 46 -2.63 8.60 0.65
C VAL A 46 -1.67 7.49 0.24
N HIS A 47 -1.40 7.36 -1.06
CA HIS A 47 -0.47 6.36 -1.58
C HIS A 47 0.99 6.70 -1.25
N GLU A 48 1.35 7.98 -1.23
CA GLU A 48 2.65 8.44 -0.72
C GLU A 48 2.79 8.14 0.79
N GLN A 49 1.72 8.37 1.55
CA GLN A 49 1.69 8.05 2.96
C GLN A 49 1.89 6.55 3.21
N LEU A 50 1.21 5.69 2.44
CA LEU A 50 1.36 4.23 2.53
C LEU A 50 2.82 3.82 2.29
N CYS A 51 3.48 4.32 1.24
CA CYS A 51 4.90 4.08 1.00
C CYS A 51 5.75 4.43 2.21
N SER A 52 5.51 5.61 2.79
CA SER A 52 6.27 6.11 3.93
C SER A 52 6.11 5.22 5.17
N MET A 53 4.92 4.68 5.41
CA MET A 53 4.66 3.75 6.51
C MET A 53 5.33 2.39 6.29
N VAL A 54 5.35 1.88 5.05
CA VAL A 54 6.04 0.62 4.71
C VAL A 54 7.56 0.78 4.85
N GLU A 55 8.13 1.89 4.38
CA GLU A 55 9.57 2.16 4.49
C GLU A 55 10.05 2.22 5.94
N ARG A 56 9.24 2.79 6.84
CA ARG A 56 9.51 2.80 8.28
C ARG A 56 9.27 1.47 8.97
N SER A 57 8.72 0.48 8.26
CA SER A 57 8.31 -0.81 8.83
C SER A 57 7.33 -0.64 10.00
N ASP A 58 6.34 0.25 9.84
CA ASP A 58 5.34 0.53 10.88
C ASP A 58 4.62 -0.78 11.30
N VAL A 59 4.74 -1.14 12.58
CA VAL A 59 4.30 -2.45 13.11
C VAL A 59 2.80 -2.69 12.98
N GLU A 60 1.97 -1.66 13.20
CA GLU A 60 0.52 -1.79 13.06
C GLU A 60 0.07 -1.86 11.60
N LEU A 61 0.89 -1.34 10.66
CA LEU A 61 0.60 -1.43 9.23
C LEU A 61 0.91 -2.82 8.69
N LEU A 62 2.07 -3.38 9.04
CA LEU A 62 2.47 -4.72 8.60
C LEU A 62 1.66 -5.82 9.31
N GLY A 63 1.28 -5.54 10.56
CA GLY A 63 0.59 -6.48 11.44
C GLY A 63 1.51 -7.60 11.95
N PRO A 64 1.03 -8.41 12.91
CA PRO A 64 1.76 -9.57 13.40
C PRO A 64 2.17 -10.50 12.25
N ASN A 65 3.42 -10.94 12.23
CA ASN A 65 3.98 -11.81 11.19
C ASN A 65 3.74 -11.31 9.76
N ASN A 66 3.70 -9.99 9.55
CA ASN A 66 3.43 -9.36 8.25
C ASN A 66 2.09 -9.78 7.62
N GLN A 67 1.08 -10.11 8.44
CA GLN A 67 -0.22 -10.61 7.94
C GLN A 67 -0.94 -9.67 6.96
N TYR A 68 -0.68 -8.36 7.01
CA TYR A 68 -1.30 -7.38 6.12
C TYR A 68 -0.49 -7.10 4.86
N LEU A 69 0.68 -7.72 4.71
CA LEU A 69 1.53 -7.56 3.55
C LEU A 69 0.83 -7.88 2.21
N PRO A 70 -0.03 -8.91 2.10
CA PRO A 70 -0.75 -9.15 0.86
C PRO A 70 -1.66 -8.00 0.44
N LYS A 71 -2.31 -7.34 1.41
CA LYS A 71 -3.13 -6.16 1.13
C LYS A 71 -2.27 -5.00 0.65
N ILE A 72 -1.12 -4.75 1.27
CA ILE A 72 -0.17 -3.69 0.87
C ILE A 72 0.31 -3.91 -0.57
N VAL A 73 0.73 -5.14 -0.91
CA VAL A 73 1.14 -5.49 -2.27
C VAL A 73 0.00 -5.29 -3.26
N SER A 74 -1.22 -5.70 -2.90
CA SER A 74 -2.41 -5.49 -3.73
C SER A 74 -2.68 -4.01 -4.01
N VAL A 75 -2.55 -3.15 -3.00
CA VAL A 75 -2.68 -1.70 -3.16
C VAL A 75 -1.60 -1.17 -4.09
N PHE A 76 -0.33 -1.52 -3.88
CA PHE A 76 0.76 -1.07 -4.76
C PHE A 76 0.55 -1.51 -6.20
N ALA A 77 0.18 -2.78 -6.43
CA ALA A 77 -0.10 -3.29 -7.77
C ALA A 77 -1.27 -2.53 -8.43
N ALA A 78 -2.36 -2.30 -7.69
CA ALA A 78 -3.50 -1.53 -8.17
C ALA A 78 -3.12 -0.10 -8.57
N VAL A 79 -2.31 0.57 -7.74
CA VAL A 79 -1.85 1.94 -7.99
C VAL A 79 -0.95 2.01 -9.21
N LEU A 80 -0.02 1.06 -9.37
CA LEU A 80 0.90 0.97 -10.50
C LEU A 80 0.18 0.59 -11.82
N CYS A 81 -0.92 -0.17 -11.75
CA CYS A 81 -1.79 -0.43 -12.90
C CYS A 81 -2.71 0.74 -13.25
N GLY A 82 -3.02 1.60 -12.28
CA GLY A 82 -3.95 2.70 -12.42
C GLY A 82 -3.32 3.92 -13.09
N LYS A 83 -4.18 4.85 -13.53
CA LYS A 83 -3.74 6.10 -14.15
C LYS A 83 -3.76 7.23 -13.14
N ASP A 84 -2.62 7.91 -12.99
CA ASP A 84 -2.46 9.13 -12.18
C ASP A 84 -2.83 8.97 -10.68
N LEU A 85 -2.75 7.74 -10.15
CA LEU A 85 -3.04 7.44 -8.74
C LEU A 85 -1.86 7.76 -7.79
N ALA A 86 -0.67 8.00 -8.34
CA ALA A 86 0.53 8.31 -7.60
C ALA A 86 1.42 9.25 -8.43
N THR A 87 2.29 10.00 -7.76
CA THR A 87 3.38 10.72 -8.43
C THR A 87 4.42 9.72 -8.95
N GLU A 88 5.23 10.11 -9.93
CA GLU A 88 6.31 9.27 -10.46
C GLU A 88 7.30 8.84 -9.38
N GLN A 89 7.59 9.74 -8.44
CA GLN A 89 8.43 9.45 -7.27
C GLN A 89 7.77 8.39 -6.37
N THR A 90 6.48 8.52 -6.08
CA THR A 90 5.75 7.55 -5.26
C THR A 90 5.66 6.19 -5.94
N ALA A 91 5.37 6.16 -7.24
CA ALA A 91 5.39 4.93 -8.03
C ALA A 91 6.77 4.25 -7.98
N SER A 92 7.85 5.02 -8.15
CA SER A 92 9.22 4.51 -8.06
C SER A 92 9.53 3.92 -6.67
N ARG A 93 9.05 4.56 -5.59
CA ARG A 93 9.16 4.03 -4.22
C ARG A 93 8.40 2.71 -4.07
N MET A 94 7.17 2.61 -4.57
CA MET A 94 6.40 1.36 -4.55
C MET A 94 7.15 0.22 -5.25
N ILE A 95 7.71 0.49 -6.44
CA ILE A 95 8.49 -0.50 -7.20
C ILE A 95 9.69 -0.99 -6.39
N ASN A 96 10.46 -0.07 -5.79
CA ASN A 96 11.62 -0.43 -4.98
C ASN A 96 11.25 -1.23 -3.73
N LEU A 97 10.12 -0.90 -3.09
CA LEU A 97 9.59 -1.68 -1.98
C LEU A 97 9.19 -3.09 -2.42
N LEU A 98 8.50 -3.23 -3.54
CA LEU A 98 8.12 -4.54 -4.09
C LEU A 98 9.34 -5.41 -4.41
N ARG A 99 10.40 -4.83 -5.02
CA ARG A 99 11.66 -5.53 -5.27
C ARG A 99 12.33 -5.97 -3.96
N ARG A 100 12.33 -5.10 -2.93
CA ARG A 100 12.87 -5.46 -1.60
C ARG A 100 12.08 -6.62 -0.98
N LEU A 101 10.74 -6.62 -1.08
CA LEU A 101 9.91 -7.71 -0.59
C LEU A 101 10.22 -9.02 -1.31
N GLN A 102 10.43 -8.99 -2.63
CA GLN A 102 10.82 -10.15 -3.42
C GLN A 102 12.15 -10.77 -2.95
N GLN A 103 13.09 -9.95 -2.49
CA GLN A 103 14.41 -10.41 -2.02
C GLN A 103 14.42 -10.90 -0.57
N THR A 104 13.50 -10.40 0.26
CA THR A 104 13.52 -10.60 1.72
C THR A 104 12.55 -11.68 2.20
N LEU A 105 11.48 -11.95 1.45
CA LEU A 105 10.46 -12.90 1.84
C LEU A 105 10.74 -14.31 1.29
N PRO A 106 10.32 -15.36 2.02
CA PRO A 106 10.36 -16.73 1.51
C PRO A 106 9.54 -16.86 0.21
N PRO A 107 9.98 -17.69 -0.76
CA PRO A 107 9.26 -17.90 -2.02
C PRO A 107 7.80 -18.31 -1.86
N ALA A 108 7.49 -19.12 -0.84
CA ALA A 108 6.12 -19.54 -0.54
C ALA A 108 5.22 -18.37 -0.14
N THR A 109 5.71 -17.44 0.69
CA THR A 109 4.97 -16.24 1.12
C THR A 109 4.77 -15.26 -0.02
N LEU A 110 5.76 -15.14 -0.91
CA LEU A 110 5.64 -14.33 -2.12
C LEU A 110 4.59 -14.91 -3.07
N ALA A 111 4.66 -16.22 -3.33
CA ALA A 111 3.71 -16.90 -4.20
C ALA A 111 2.27 -16.78 -3.68
N SER A 112 2.05 -16.99 -2.38
CA SER A 112 0.72 -16.82 -1.78
C SER A 112 0.23 -15.37 -1.91
N THR A 113 1.12 -14.39 -1.68
CA THR A 113 0.78 -12.96 -1.80
C THR A 113 0.41 -12.59 -3.23
N TRP A 114 1.18 -13.06 -4.24
CA TRP A 114 0.91 -12.77 -5.65
C TRP A 114 -0.37 -13.44 -6.14
N SER A 115 -0.67 -14.64 -5.64
CA SER A 115 -1.88 -15.38 -6.02
C SER A 115 -3.18 -14.67 -5.63
N LEU A 116 -3.13 -13.78 -4.63
CA LEU A 116 -4.27 -12.98 -4.16
C LEU A 116 -4.56 -11.76 -5.05
N LEU A 117 -3.69 -11.47 -6.03
CA LEU A 117 -3.83 -10.33 -6.92
C LEU A 117 -4.69 -10.66 -8.14
N HIS A 118 -5.32 -9.65 -8.73
CA HIS A 118 -6.02 -9.82 -9.99
C HIS A 118 -5.02 -10.15 -11.14
N PRO A 119 -5.44 -10.89 -12.18
CA PRO A 119 -4.55 -11.29 -13.28
C PRO A 119 -3.81 -10.11 -13.93
N GLN A 120 -4.50 -8.97 -14.11
CA GLN A 120 -3.87 -7.75 -14.64
C GLN A 120 -2.77 -7.20 -13.73
N GLN A 121 -3.00 -7.21 -12.41
CA GLN A 121 -2.01 -6.77 -11.42
C GLN A 121 -0.80 -7.71 -11.38
N GLN A 122 -1.02 -9.03 -11.51
CA GLN A 122 0.07 -10.01 -11.58
C GLN A 122 0.98 -9.76 -12.78
N MET A 123 0.40 -9.54 -13.97
CA MET A 123 1.18 -9.26 -15.18
C MET A 123 2.02 -7.98 -15.06
N VAL A 124 1.43 -6.91 -14.56
CA VAL A 124 2.15 -5.64 -14.35
C VAL A 124 3.26 -5.80 -13.32
N LEU A 125 2.99 -6.47 -12.20
CA LEU A 125 4.02 -6.76 -11.21
C LEU A 125 5.16 -7.59 -11.77
N GLN A 126 4.85 -8.63 -12.56
CA GLN A 126 5.89 -9.45 -13.20
C GLN A 126 6.75 -8.60 -14.13
N SER A 127 6.14 -7.77 -14.98
CA SER A 127 6.87 -6.87 -15.89
C SER A 127 7.76 -5.86 -15.15
N ILE A 128 7.25 -5.26 -14.07
CA ILE A 128 7.99 -4.30 -13.23
C ILE A 128 9.17 -4.96 -12.52
N LEU A 129 8.99 -6.18 -12.02
CA LEU A 129 10.01 -6.90 -11.26
C LEU A 129 11.04 -7.60 -12.14
N SER A 130 10.72 -7.89 -13.40
CA SER A 130 11.67 -8.42 -14.39
C SER A 130 12.53 -7.36 -15.06
N SER A 131 12.20 -6.07 -14.87
CA SER A 131 12.94 -4.91 -15.41
C SER A 131 13.97 -4.41 -14.40
#